data_AF-A0A2H5V6G3-F1
#
_entry.id   AF-A0A2H5V6G3-F1
#
_cell.length_a   1.000
_cell.length_b   1.000
_cell.length_c   1.000
_cell.angle_alpha   90.00
_cell.angle_beta   90.00
_cell.angle_gamma   90.00
#
_symmetry.space_group_name_H-M   'P 1'
#
loop_
_entity.id
_entity.type
_entity.pdbx_description
1 polymer ?
#
loop_
_entity_poly.entity_id
_entity_poly.type
_entity_poly.pdbx_seq_one_letter_code
_entity_poly.pdbx_strand_id
1 'polypeptide(L)'
;MSVYGLLVSFGITTLIILQFLGYFLNVYDAAATMAELNQSRRSSLKKLEPTITNVSGNNVYLSIQNYGPVDIPSKHIKVADLFIIYFNEDGVRRIRRLNFGETPGWQIIDVKLGESDEALDPMVLSPELEGVWNIGETIYINATLEEAVNSSQAILARFWVVTEN
;
A
#
# COMPACT_ATOMS: atom_id res chain seq x y z
N MET A 1 26.67 -64.49 12.88
CA MET A 1 26.60 -63.23 12.11
C MET A 1 28.00 -62.84 11.70
N SER A 2 28.27 -62.61 10.41
CA SER A 2 29.60 -62.20 9.96
C SER A 2 29.84 -60.72 10.31
N VAL A 3 31.06 -60.40 10.72
CA VAL A 3 31.51 -59.02 11.03
C VAL A 3 31.22 -58.05 9.87
N TYR A 4 31.27 -58.56 8.64
CA TYR A 4 30.90 -57.82 7.43
C TYR A 4 29.43 -57.40 7.37
N GLY A 5 28.49 -58.22 7.86
CA GLY A 5 27.07 -57.86 7.90
C GLY A 5 26.77 -56.72 8.88
N LEU A 6 27.47 -56.67 10.01
CA LEU A 6 27.35 -55.58 10.99
C LEU A 6 27.91 -54.25 10.46
N LEU A 7 29.05 -54.29 9.77
CA LEU A 7 29.67 -53.08 9.18
C LEU A 7 28.80 -52.49 8.05
N VAL A 8 28.22 -53.33 7.20
CA VAL A 8 27.31 -52.88 6.13
C VAL A 8 26.03 -52.29 6.72
N SER A 9 25.44 -52.93 7.74
CA SER A 9 24.26 -52.40 8.44
C SER A 9 24.54 -51.05 9.12
N PHE A 10 25.72 -50.89 9.72
CA PHE A 10 26.13 -49.64 10.36
C PHE A 10 26.34 -48.51 9.32
N GLY A 11 26.96 -48.83 8.19
CA GLY A 11 27.14 -47.89 7.08
C GLY A 11 25.82 -47.39 6.51
N ILE A 12 24.87 -48.31 6.25
CA ILE A 12 23.54 -47.95 5.74
C ILE A 12 22.76 -47.09 6.76
N THR A 13 22.80 -47.45 8.04
CA THR A 13 22.11 -46.70 9.10
C THR A 13 22.66 -45.28 9.21
N THR A 14 23.99 -45.12 9.12
CA THR A 14 24.65 -43.80 9.17
C THR A 14 24.25 -42.93 7.99
N LEU A 15 24.18 -43.50 6.79
CA LEU A 15 23.74 -42.77 5.58
C LEU A 15 22.30 -42.31 5.68
N ILE A 16 21.40 -43.15 6.21
CA ILE A 16 20.00 -42.79 6.44
C ILE A 16 19.92 -41.61 7.42
N ILE A 17 20.64 -41.66 8.54
CA ILE A 17 20.65 -40.56 9.52
C ILE A 17 21.14 -39.25 8.89
N LEU A 18 22.22 -39.30 8.11
CA LEU A 18 22.74 -38.11 7.42
C LEU A 18 21.74 -37.53 6.41
N GLN A 19 21.03 -38.38 5.68
CA GLN A 19 20.03 -37.96 4.71
C GLN A 19 18.81 -37.32 5.40
N PHE A 20 18.36 -37.86 6.53
CA PHE A 20 17.32 -37.25 7.35
C PHE A 20 17.76 -35.91 7.94
N LEU A 21 19.00 -35.81 8.43
CA LEU A 21 19.52 -34.56 8.98
C LEU A 21 19.59 -33.45 7.91
N GLY A 22 20.05 -33.78 6.72
CA GLY A 22 20.06 -32.85 5.58
C GLY A 22 18.66 -32.42 5.15
N TYR A 23 17.69 -33.34 5.14
CA TYR A 23 16.30 -33.00 4.87
C TYR A 23 15.71 -32.07 5.93
N PHE A 24 15.95 -32.34 7.21
CA PHE A 24 15.47 -31.49 8.32
C PHE A 24 16.04 -30.07 8.25
N LEU A 25 17.33 -29.92 7.95
CA LEU A 25 17.96 -28.60 7.80
C LEU A 25 17.33 -27.81 6.64
N ASN A 26 17.11 -28.46 5.49
CA ASN A 26 16.46 -27.80 4.35
C ASN A 26 15.01 -27.38 4.64
N VAL A 27 14.25 -28.19 5.38
CA VAL A 27 12.88 -27.85 5.79
C VAL A 27 12.89 -26.69 6.79
N TYR A 28 13.86 -26.67 7.71
CA TYR A 28 14.01 -25.59 8.67
C TYR A 28 14.33 -24.26 8.00
N ASP A 29 15.28 -24.23 7.07
CA ASP A 29 15.65 -23.02 6.33
C ASP A 29 14.46 -22.52 5.49
N ALA A 30 13.75 -23.42 4.81
CA ALA A 30 12.54 -23.07 4.06
C ALA A 30 11.44 -22.49 4.98
N ALA A 31 11.25 -23.05 6.18
CA ALA A 31 10.30 -22.55 7.16
C ALA A 31 10.70 -21.17 7.71
N ALA A 32 12.00 -20.95 7.97
CA ALA A 32 12.52 -19.66 8.42
C ALA A 32 12.33 -18.57 7.35
N THR A 33 12.68 -18.87 6.09
CA THR A 33 12.44 -17.94 4.97
C THR A 33 10.95 -17.64 4.79
N MET A 34 10.08 -18.64 4.92
CA MET A 34 8.63 -18.44 4.85
C MET A 34 8.09 -17.63 6.03
N ALA A 35 8.67 -17.76 7.23
CA ALA A 35 8.32 -16.94 8.38
C ALA A 35 8.71 -15.47 8.18
N GLU A 36 9.91 -15.20 7.65
CA GLU A 36 10.36 -13.84 7.29
C GLU A 36 9.51 -13.22 6.17
N LEU A 37 9.13 -14.02 5.16
CA LEU A 37 8.22 -13.59 4.10
C LEU A 37 6.81 -13.31 4.63
N ASN A 38 6.31 -14.07 5.60
CA ASN A 38 5.01 -13.84 6.22
C ASN A 38 5.02 -12.65 7.20
N GLN A 39 6.16 -12.38 7.84
CA GLN A 39 6.34 -11.22 8.71
C GLN A 39 6.42 -9.91 7.90
N SER A 40 7.11 -9.93 6.75
CA SER A 40 7.19 -8.78 5.83
C SER A 40 5.90 -8.51 5.04
N ARG A 41 4.97 -9.49 4.97
CA ARG A 41 3.70 -9.39 4.24
C ARG A 41 2.49 -9.06 5.14
N ARG A 42 2.71 -8.50 6.34
CA ARG A 42 1.63 -7.91 7.16
C ARG A 42 1.33 -6.45 6.77
N SER A 43 1.40 -6.12 5.49
CA SER A 43 0.89 -4.83 5.02
C SER A 43 -0.61 -4.94 4.78
N SER A 44 -1.39 -4.05 5.39
CA SER A 44 -2.82 -3.95 5.11
C SER A 44 -3.02 -2.98 3.96
N LEU A 45 -3.65 -3.44 2.86
CA LEU A 45 -4.08 -2.56 1.79
C LEU A 45 -5.40 -1.91 2.22
N LYS A 46 -5.38 -0.61 2.48
CA LYS A 46 -6.60 0.14 2.74
C LYS A 46 -7.09 0.78 1.45
N LYS A 47 -8.27 0.35 1.02
CA LYS A 47 -9.03 0.99 -0.06
C LYS A 47 -9.90 2.07 0.55
N LEU A 48 -9.62 3.33 0.22
CA LEU A 48 -10.45 4.46 0.59
C LEU A 48 -11.22 4.93 -0.65
N GLU A 49 -12.44 5.42 -0.44
CA GLU A 49 -13.32 5.89 -1.53
C GLU A 49 -13.28 7.42 -1.60
N PRO A 50 -12.60 8.00 -2.62
CA PRO A 50 -12.56 9.44 -2.79
C PRO A 50 -13.91 9.96 -3.28
N THR A 51 -14.31 11.12 -2.79
CA THR A 51 -15.44 11.90 -3.33
C THR A 51 -14.89 12.99 -4.23
N ILE A 52 -15.40 13.08 -5.46
CA ILE A 52 -15.03 14.17 -6.38
C ILE A 52 -15.79 15.42 -5.95
N THR A 53 -15.06 16.48 -5.59
CA THR A 53 -15.63 17.73 -5.11
C THR A 53 -15.75 18.76 -6.23
N ASN A 54 -14.80 18.79 -7.16
CA ASN A 54 -14.80 19.73 -8.29
C ASN A 54 -13.89 19.21 -9.42
N VAL A 55 -14.09 19.71 -10.64
CA VAL A 55 -13.26 19.44 -11.82
C VAL A 55 -13.05 20.75 -12.57
N SER A 56 -11.80 21.10 -12.87
CA SER A 56 -11.45 22.33 -13.57
C SER A 56 -10.28 22.11 -14.52
N GLY A 57 -10.57 22.07 -15.82
CA GLY A 57 -9.57 21.79 -16.85
C GLY A 57 -8.96 20.41 -16.66
N ASN A 58 -7.65 20.36 -16.41
CA ASN A 58 -6.92 19.11 -16.12
C ASN A 58 -6.86 18.76 -14.62
N ASN A 59 -7.49 19.56 -13.75
CA ASN A 59 -7.49 19.33 -12.31
C ASN A 59 -8.78 18.63 -11.87
N VAL A 60 -8.63 17.58 -11.06
CA VAL A 60 -9.72 16.89 -10.37
C VAL A 60 -9.50 17.06 -8.87
N TYR A 61 -10.45 17.69 -8.21
CA TYR A 61 -10.43 17.89 -6.77
C TYR A 61 -11.18 16.77 -6.08
N LEU A 62 -10.55 16.17 -5.07
CA LEU A 62 -11.05 15.01 -4.35
C LEU A 62 -11.04 15.29 -2.85
N SER A 63 -11.99 14.73 -2.11
CA SER A 63 -11.91 14.59 -0.66
C SER A 63 -11.91 13.12 -0.27
N ILE A 64 -11.12 12.78 0.74
CA ILE A 64 -11.07 11.43 1.29
C ILE A 64 -11.11 11.54 2.80
N GLN A 65 -12.02 10.82 3.46
CA GLN A 65 -12.09 10.74 4.92
C GLN A 65 -11.56 9.39 5.40
N ASN A 66 -10.76 9.40 6.48
CA ASN A 66 -10.26 8.17 7.07
C ASN A 66 -11.35 7.54 7.95
N TYR A 67 -12.17 6.68 7.36
CA TYR A 67 -13.13 5.83 8.10
C TYR A 67 -12.51 4.51 8.59
N GLY A 68 -11.19 4.36 8.48
CA GLY A 68 -10.49 3.16 8.93
C GLY A 68 -10.43 3.07 10.46
N PRO A 69 -10.09 1.90 11.02
CA PRO A 69 -9.95 1.71 12.46
C PRO A 69 -8.61 2.19 13.02
N VAL A 70 -7.69 2.66 12.17
CA VAL A 70 -6.35 3.12 12.58
C VAL A 70 -5.93 4.33 11.76
N ASP A 71 -5.11 5.16 12.38
CA ASP A 71 -4.51 6.33 11.76
C ASP A 71 -3.50 5.95 10.65
N ILE A 72 -3.21 6.90 9.75
CA ILE A 72 -2.35 6.66 8.59
C ILE A 72 -1.18 7.65 8.63
N PRO A 73 0.05 7.20 8.94
CA PRO A 73 1.23 8.05 8.90
C PRO A 73 1.46 8.67 7.50
N SER A 74 1.90 9.93 7.45
CA SER A 74 2.11 10.66 6.19
C SER A 74 3.07 9.94 5.22
N LYS A 75 4.06 9.20 5.75
CA LYS A 75 4.98 8.36 4.96
C LYS A 75 4.25 7.36 4.05
N HIS A 76 3.14 6.79 4.50
CA HIS A 76 2.35 5.84 3.70
C HIS A 76 1.50 6.56 2.67
N ILE A 77 1.06 7.79 2.96
CA ILE A 77 0.30 8.64 2.04
C ILE A 77 1.16 9.06 0.85
N LYS A 78 2.44 9.39 1.06
CA LYS A 78 3.38 9.76 -0.01
C LYS A 78 3.62 8.66 -1.04
N VAL A 79 3.46 7.39 -0.64
CA VAL A 79 3.61 6.22 -1.54
C VAL A 79 2.26 5.65 -1.96
N ALA A 80 1.16 6.35 -1.66
CA ALA A 80 -0.18 5.91 -2.00
C ALA A 80 -0.45 6.07 -3.50
N ASP A 81 -1.26 5.14 -4.02
CA ASP A 81 -1.67 5.13 -5.41
C ASP A 81 -3.02 5.84 -5.57
N LEU A 82 -3.07 6.87 -6.41
CA LEU A 82 -4.30 7.47 -6.88
C LEU A 82 -4.56 7.09 -8.32
N PHE A 83 -5.67 6.39 -8.58
CA PHE A 83 -6.13 6.07 -9.92
C PHE A 83 -7.33 6.95 -10.28
N ILE A 84 -7.28 7.58 -11.44
CA ILE A 84 -8.39 8.33 -12.03
C ILE A 84 -8.76 7.72 -13.38
N ILE A 85 -10.05 7.40 -13.52
CA ILE A 85 -10.67 7.00 -14.78
C ILE A 85 -11.56 8.16 -15.22
N TYR A 86 -11.29 8.72 -16.39
CA TYR A 86 -12.00 9.89 -16.90
C TYR A 86 -12.13 9.81 -18.42
N PHE A 87 -12.89 10.73 -19.00
CA PHE A 87 -12.92 10.96 -20.43
C PHE A 87 -12.30 12.32 -20.72
N ASN A 88 -11.44 12.40 -21.74
CA ASN A 88 -10.91 13.67 -22.19
C ASN A 88 -11.97 14.44 -23.01
N GLU A 89 -11.67 15.68 -23.41
CA GLU A 89 -12.61 16.52 -24.17
C GLU A 89 -13.05 15.89 -25.52
N ASP A 90 -12.20 15.05 -26.12
CA ASP A 90 -12.53 14.28 -27.34
C ASP A 90 -13.45 13.07 -27.10
N GLY A 91 -13.81 12.79 -25.84
CA GLY A 91 -14.63 11.64 -25.46
C GLY A 91 -13.88 10.31 -25.42
N VAL A 92 -12.54 10.34 -25.35
CA VAL A 92 -11.71 9.13 -25.21
C VAL A 92 -11.54 8.79 -23.73
N ARG A 93 -11.89 7.55 -23.36
CA ARG A 93 -11.67 7.03 -22.01
C ARG A 93 -10.18 6.90 -21.70
N ARG A 94 -9.75 7.47 -20.59
CA ARG A 94 -8.39 7.40 -20.05
C ARG A 94 -8.39 6.76 -18.65
N ILE A 95 -7.28 6.10 -18.35
CA ILE A 95 -6.96 5.60 -17.01
C ILE A 95 -5.57 6.11 -16.68
N ARG A 96 -5.41 6.73 -15.51
CA ARG A 96 -4.14 7.27 -15.05
C ARG A 96 -3.89 6.87 -13.61
N ARG A 97 -2.66 6.42 -13.35
CA ARG A 97 -2.08 6.30 -12.01
C ARG A 97 -1.28 7.56 -11.76
N LEU A 98 -1.52 8.22 -10.65
CA LEU A 98 -0.89 9.48 -10.28
C LEU A 98 -0.01 9.25 -9.05
N ASN A 99 1.19 9.81 -9.08
CA ASN A 99 2.13 9.79 -7.98
C ASN A 99 2.01 11.06 -7.13
N PHE A 100 2.33 10.95 -5.85
CA PHE A 100 2.31 12.08 -4.93
C PHE A 100 3.43 13.08 -5.26
N GLY A 101 3.12 14.38 -5.29
CA GLY A 101 4.10 15.45 -5.47
C GLY A 101 4.63 15.62 -6.91
N GLU A 102 4.08 14.90 -7.88
CA GLU A 102 4.48 14.99 -9.29
C GLU A 102 3.47 15.80 -10.13
N THR A 103 3.86 16.19 -11.35
CA THR A 103 2.96 16.80 -12.35
C THR A 103 3.26 16.19 -13.72
N PRO A 104 2.31 15.43 -14.32
CA PRO A 104 1.00 15.03 -13.79
C PRO A 104 1.14 14.19 -12.51
N GLY A 105 0.25 14.38 -11.55
CA GLY A 105 0.35 13.76 -10.23
C GLY A 105 -0.72 14.29 -9.28
N TRP A 106 -0.56 14.04 -7.99
CA TRP A 106 -1.51 14.54 -6.99
C TRP A 106 -0.81 15.10 -5.76
N GLN A 107 -1.46 16.03 -5.09
CA GLN A 107 -0.97 16.65 -3.87
C GLN A 107 -2.12 16.94 -2.92
N ILE A 108 -1.83 16.99 -1.63
CA ILE A 108 -2.79 17.39 -0.62
C ILE A 108 -2.79 18.92 -0.57
N ILE A 109 -3.97 19.51 -0.67
CA ILE A 109 -4.16 20.96 -0.66
C ILE A 109 -4.75 21.47 0.66
N ASP A 110 -5.46 20.62 1.40
CA ASP A 110 -6.05 20.97 2.69
C ASP A 110 -6.30 19.71 3.54
N VAL A 111 -6.37 19.89 4.86
CA VAL A 111 -6.75 18.84 5.83
C VAL A 111 -7.79 19.43 6.77
N LYS A 112 -8.99 18.85 6.75
CA LYS A 112 -10.04 19.17 7.70
C LYS A 112 -10.00 18.18 8.85
N LEU A 113 -9.76 18.71 10.04
CA LEU A 113 -9.82 17.98 11.29
C LEU A 113 -11.25 17.45 11.52
N GLY A 114 -11.35 16.26 12.14
CA GLY A 114 -12.62 15.65 12.53
C GLY A 114 -13.32 16.43 13.64
N GLU A 115 -13.16 15.99 14.89
CA GLU A 115 -13.69 16.66 16.07
C GLU A 115 -12.61 17.47 16.80
N SER A 116 -12.98 18.63 17.34
CA SER A 116 -12.08 19.71 17.79
C SER A 116 -11.26 19.42 19.06
N ASP A 117 -11.41 18.24 19.66
CA ASP A 117 -10.68 17.84 20.88
C ASP A 117 -9.46 16.92 20.62
N GLU A 118 -9.22 16.51 19.37
CA GLU A 118 -8.04 15.71 19.00
C GLU A 118 -6.88 16.57 18.51
N ALA A 119 -6.09 17.08 19.47
CA ALA A 119 -4.84 17.79 19.23
C ALA A 119 -3.61 16.87 19.25
N LEU A 120 -3.77 15.57 18.96
CA LEU A 120 -2.68 14.62 19.23
C LEU A 120 -1.57 14.67 18.19
N ASP A 121 -1.82 14.67 16.87
CA ASP A 121 -0.75 14.83 15.85
C ASP A 121 -1.34 15.13 14.44
N PRO A 122 -1.84 16.35 14.15
CA PRO A 122 -2.46 16.63 12.86
C PRO A 122 -1.44 16.56 11.71
N MET A 123 -1.86 16.05 10.56
CA MET A 123 -1.03 16.07 9.36
C MET A 123 -0.73 17.51 8.92
N VAL A 124 0.56 17.83 8.79
CA VAL A 124 1.05 19.16 8.43
C VAL A 124 1.37 19.22 6.95
N LEU A 125 0.82 20.20 6.24
CA LEU A 125 1.03 20.45 4.81
C LEU A 125 2.38 21.14 4.50
N SER A 126 3.42 20.84 5.28
CA SER A 126 4.77 21.35 5.03
C SER A 126 5.33 20.76 3.72
N PRO A 127 6.40 21.36 3.13
CA PRO A 127 7.06 20.80 1.95
C PRO A 127 7.50 19.32 2.13
N GLU A 128 7.72 18.91 3.37
CA GLU A 128 8.13 17.56 3.73
C GLU A 128 6.96 16.69 4.25
N LEU A 129 5.69 17.12 4.17
CA LEU A 129 4.47 16.47 4.67
C LEU A 129 4.73 15.51 5.86
N GLU A 130 4.58 16.02 7.07
CA GLU A 130 4.81 15.28 8.31
C GLU A 130 3.50 15.10 9.09
N GLY A 131 3.50 14.18 10.05
CA GLY A 131 2.35 13.90 10.92
C GLY A 131 1.54 12.67 10.49
N VAL A 132 0.32 12.61 11.02
CA VAL A 132 -0.55 11.45 10.92
C VAL A 132 -1.92 11.90 10.42
N TRP A 133 -2.48 11.16 9.47
CA TRP A 133 -3.86 11.32 9.05
C TRP A 133 -4.77 10.49 9.96
N ASN A 134 -5.40 11.18 10.92
CA ASN A 134 -6.14 10.54 12.00
C ASN A 134 -7.50 10.03 11.52
N ILE A 135 -8.08 9.09 12.26
CA ILE A 135 -9.44 8.61 12.03
C ILE A 135 -10.42 9.79 12.07
N GLY A 136 -11.36 9.85 11.12
CA GLY A 136 -12.36 10.92 11.04
C GLY A 136 -11.87 12.20 10.36
N GLU A 137 -10.56 12.41 10.19
CA GLU A 137 -10.03 13.53 9.41
C GLU A 137 -10.29 13.36 7.92
N THR A 138 -10.46 14.48 7.22
CA THR A 138 -10.65 14.53 5.76
C THR A 138 -9.49 15.25 5.10
N ILE A 139 -8.85 14.61 4.12
CA ILE A 139 -7.84 15.22 3.27
C ILE A 139 -8.48 15.69 1.96
N TYR A 140 -8.07 16.86 1.50
CA TYR A 140 -8.44 17.39 0.19
C TYR A 140 -7.25 17.29 -0.74
N ILE A 141 -7.47 16.71 -1.92
CA ILE A 141 -6.44 16.41 -2.90
C ILE A 141 -6.74 17.20 -4.17
N ASN A 142 -5.70 17.81 -4.74
CA ASN A 142 -5.70 18.22 -6.14
C ASN A 142 -4.95 17.18 -6.98
N ALA A 143 -5.63 16.60 -7.97
CA ALA A 143 -5.05 15.67 -8.91
C ALA A 143 -4.93 16.34 -10.29
N THR A 144 -3.71 16.53 -10.76
CA THR A 144 -3.37 17.16 -12.04
C THR A 144 -3.13 16.10 -13.09
N LEU A 145 -3.95 16.10 -14.14
CA LEU A 145 -3.88 15.18 -15.28
C LEU A 145 -3.10 15.81 -16.44
N GLU A 146 -2.71 14.97 -17.41
CA GLU A 146 -2.01 15.37 -18.64
C GLU A 146 -2.90 16.19 -19.58
N GLU A 147 -4.18 15.85 -19.64
CA GLU A 147 -5.18 16.41 -20.56
C GLU A 147 -6.37 16.94 -19.77
N ALA A 148 -7.11 17.88 -20.38
CA ALA A 148 -8.36 18.39 -19.81
C ALA A 148 -9.44 17.30 -19.72
N VAL A 149 -10.22 17.36 -18.65
CA VAL A 149 -11.28 16.38 -18.35
C VAL A 149 -12.61 16.87 -18.88
N ASN A 150 -13.33 15.99 -19.56
CA ASN A 150 -14.74 16.20 -19.88
C ASN A 150 -15.60 15.95 -18.64
N SER A 151 -15.94 17.02 -17.93
CA SER A 151 -16.75 16.99 -16.69
C SER A 151 -18.23 16.64 -16.93
N SER A 152 -18.70 16.57 -18.18
CA SER A 152 -20.05 16.10 -18.50
C SER A 152 -20.20 14.58 -18.43
N GLN A 153 -19.08 13.85 -18.35
CA GLN A 153 -19.06 12.40 -18.22
C GLN A 153 -18.61 11.96 -16.83
N ALA A 154 -18.95 10.73 -16.46
CA ALA A 154 -18.60 10.18 -15.17
C ALA A 154 -17.07 10.05 -15.01
N ILE A 155 -16.57 10.56 -13.88
CA ILE A 155 -15.19 10.42 -13.45
C ILE A 155 -15.18 9.50 -12.24
N LEU A 156 -14.24 8.56 -12.20
CA LEU A 156 -14.08 7.64 -11.08
C LEU A 156 -12.67 7.79 -10.52
N ALA A 157 -12.57 7.86 -9.19
CA ALA A 157 -11.31 7.89 -8.47
C ALA A 157 -11.20 6.70 -7.51
N ARG A 158 -10.00 6.16 -7.36
CA ARG A 158 -9.68 5.11 -6.38
C ARG A 158 -8.35 5.46 -5.70
N PHE A 159 -8.34 5.41 -4.37
CA PHE A 159 -7.16 5.72 -3.58
C PHE A 159 -6.77 4.52 -2.73
N TRP A 160 -5.52 4.08 -2.89
CA TRP A 160 -4.97 2.92 -2.19
C TRP A 160 -3.75 3.32 -1.40
N VAL A 161 -3.77 2.99 -0.11
CA VAL A 161 -2.64 3.19 0.79
C VAL A 161 -2.23 1.84 1.38
N VAL A 162 -0.93 1.58 1.37
CA VAL A 162 -0.33 0.39 1.97
C VAL A 162 0.23 0.79 3.32
N THR A 163 -0.36 0.28 4.39
CA THR A 163 0.12 0.50 5.77
C THR A 163 0.80 -0.75 6.29
N GLU A 164 1.87 -0.60 7.07
CA GLU A 164 2.43 -1.69 7.86
C GLU A 164 1.55 -1.88 9.11
N ASN A 165 1.20 -3.12 9.44
CA ASN A 165 0.50 -3.46 10.70
C ASN A 165 1.48 -3.71 11.83
#